data_AF-A0A0L7LP72-F1
#
_entry.id   AF-A0A0L7LP72-F1
#
_cell.length_a   1.000
_cell.length_b   1.000
_cell.length_c   1.000
_cell.angle_alpha   90.00
_cell.angle_beta   90.00
_cell.angle_gamma   90.00
#
_symmetry.space_group_name_H-M   'P 1'
#
loop_
_entity.id
_entity.type
_entity.pdbx_description
1 polymer ?
#
loop_
_entity_poly.entity_id
_entity_poly.type
_entity_poly.pdbx_seq_one_letter_code
_entity_poly.pdbx_strand_id
1 'polypeptide(L)'
;MDWREKLFGKNLVRCGENGQLDTIPTLQALTDCVDEGEGSVCGIYFSFANISDESDDFGVRLEDVYKKVQPRLKVVEVVLWAHVGTPEGPVEREAGFRRTLTGKPWFAVPFHDVDTKVRTLV
;
A
#
# COMPACT_ATOMS: atom_id res chain seq x y z
N MET A 1 -14.77 9.24 -14.06
CA MET A 1 -13.78 8.23 -13.61
C MET A 1 -13.77 8.32 -12.10
N ASP A 2 -13.92 7.18 -11.40
CA ASP A 2 -13.93 7.15 -9.93
C ASP A 2 -12.56 7.58 -9.39
N TRP A 3 -12.54 8.39 -8.32
CA TRP A 3 -11.29 8.94 -7.79
C TRP A 3 -10.36 7.84 -7.27
N ARG A 4 -10.90 6.74 -6.73
CA ARG A 4 -10.13 5.62 -6.19
C ARG A 4 -9.33 4.94 -7.29
N GLU A 5 -9.98 4.64 -8.42
CA GLU A 5 -9.31 4.06 -9.58
C GLU A 5 -8.37 5.04 -10.28
N LYS A 6 -8.69 6.34 -10.24
CA LYS A 6 -7.82 7.39 -10.77
C LYS A 6 -6.50 7.47 -9.97
N LEU A 7 -6.56 7.31 -8.64
CA LEU A 7 -5.40 7.39 -7.75
C LEU A 7 -4.61 6.07 -7.67
N PHE A 8 -5.31 4.93 -7.62
CA PHE A 8 -4.70 3.65 -7.26
C PHE A 8 -4.74 2.60 -8.39
N GLY A 9 -5.27 2.96 -9.56
CA GLY A 9 -5.49 2.01 -10.64
C GLY A 9 -6.69 1.10 -10.38
N LYS A 10 -6.93 0.14 -11.28
CA LYS A 10 -8.14 -0.73 -11.23
C LYS A 10 -8.07 -1.83 -10.17
N ASN A 11 -6.86 -2.21 -9.77
CA ASN A 11 -6.63 -3.30 -8.85
C ASN A 11 -5.63 -2.89 -7.78
N LEU A 12 -5.91 -3.30 -6.56
CA LEU A 12 -5.00 -3.27 -5.43
C LEU A 12 -4.53 -4.69 -5.11
N VAL A 13 -3.46 -4.78 -4.35
CA VAL A 13 -3.00 -6.05 -3.77
C VAL A 13 -3.04 -5.99 -2.25
N ARG A 14 -3.17 -7.13 -1.61
CA ARG A 14 -2.88 -7.31 -0.17
C ARG A 14 -2.07 -8.59 0.01
N CYS A 15 -1.26 -8.65 1.05
CA CYS A 15 -0.47 -9.85 1.35
C CYS A 15 -1.01 -10.54 2.60
N GLY A 16 -1.45 -11.79 2.48
CA GLY A 16 -1.87 -12.59 3.62
C GLY A 16 -0.69 -12.97 4.52
N GLU A 17 -0.98 -13.52 5.70
CA GLU A 17 0.05 -14.03 6.64
C GLU A 17 0.94 -15.13 6.03
N ASN A 18 0.44 -15.83 5.02
CA ASN A 18 1.17 -16.86 4.27
C ASN A 18 2.09 -16.27 3.18
N GLY A 19 2.18 -14.95 3.04
CA GLY A 19 2.96 -14.28 2.00
C GLY A 19 2.32 -14.30 0.60
N GLN A 20 1.09 -14.83 0.47
CA GLN A 20 0.37 -14.85 -0.80
C GLN A 20 -0.21 -13.46 -1.09
N LEU A 21 0.03 -12.96 -2.29
CA LEU A 21 -0.57 -11.72 -2.78
C LEU A 21 -1.94 -12.02 -3.40
N ASP A 22 -2.96 -11.43 -2.82
CA ASP A 22 -4.31 -11.41 -3.39
C ASP A 22 -4.49 -10.11 -4.18
N THR A 23 -5.04 -10.22 -5.40
CA THR A 23 -5.47 -9.05 -6.18
C THR A 23 -6.95 -8.80 -5.94
N ILE A 24 -7.33 -7.55 -5.70
CA ILE A 24 -8.71 -7.13 -5.45
C ILE A 24 -9.04 -5.88 -6.27
N PRO A 25 -10.23 -5.79 -6.90
CA PRO A 25 -10.68 -4.57 -7.55
C PRO A 25 -10.68 -3.37 -6.60
N THR A 26 -10.14 -2.23 -7.03
CA THR A 26 -9.98 -1.04 -6.18
C THR A 26 -11.31 -0.55 -5.60
N LEU A 27 -12.37 -0.55 -6.40
CA LEU A 27 -13.70 -0.13 -5.95
C LEU A 27 -14.30 -1.09 -4.91
N GLN A 28 -13.95 -2.38 -4.96
CA GLN A 28 -14.37 -3.35 -3.96
C GLN A 28 -13.58 -3.17 -2.66
N ALA A 29 -12.26 -2.99 -2.76
CA ALA A 29 -11.37 -2.82 -1.61
C ALA A 29 -11.68 -1.54 -0.81
N LEU A 30 -12.05 -0.48 -1.50
CA LEU A 30 -12.28 0.86 -0.95
C LEU A 30 -13.75 1.29 -1.03
N THR A 31 -14.68 0.33 -0.98
CA THR A 31 -16.12 0.62 -1.12
C THR A 31 -16.63 1.56 -0.03
N ASP A 32 -16.04 1.48 1.18
CA ASP A 32 -16.40 2.28 2.35
C ASP A 32 -15.77 3.68 2.33
N CYS A 33 -14.85 3.96 1.39
CA CYS A 33 -14.20 5.26 1.26
C CYS A 33 -15.08 6.20 0.44
N VAL A 34 -15.50 7.31 1.06
CA VAL A 34 -16.41 8.30 0.47
C VAL A 34 -15.77 9.68 0.49
N ASP A 35 -16.18 10.54 -0.45
CA ASP A 35 -15.67 11.92 -0.56
C ASP A 35 -16.16 12.80 0.60
N GLU A 36 -17.39 12.60 1.06
CA GLU A 36 -18.02 13.36 2.13
C GLU A 36 -18.95 12.46 2.96
N GLY A 37 -19.13 12.79 4.25
CA GLY A 37 -20.07 12.12 5.15
C GLY A 37 -19.46 11.03 6.03
N GLU A 38 -20.32 10.11 6.51
CA GLU A 38 -19.95 9.03 7.43
C GLU A 38 -19.45 7.80 6.65
N GLY A 39 -18.18 7.82 6.25
CA GLY A 39 -17.48 6.65 5.69
C GLY A 39 -16.08 6.48 6.25
N SER A 40 -15.34 5.51 5.72
CA SER A 40 -13.93 5.32 6.06
C SER A 40 -13.06 6.38 5.40
N VAL A 41 -12.13 6.95 6.17
CA VAL A 41 -11.04 7.76 5.62
C VAL A 41 -10.07 6.84 4.88
N CYS A 42 -9.67 7.25 3.67
CA CYS A 42 -8.62 6.56 2.92
C CYS A 42 -7.28 7.26 3.15
N GLY A 43 -6.38 6.63 3.90
CA GLY A 43 -5.00 7.07 4.08
C GLY A 43 -4.09 6.50 3.01
N ILE A 44 -3.14 7.30 2.53
CA ILE A 44 -2.08 6.85 1.62
C ILE A 44 -0.77 6.77 2.42
N TYR A 45 -0.17 5.59 2.48
CA TYR A 45 1.12 5.39 3.13
C TYR A 45 2.21 5.23 2.07
N PHE A 46 3.11 6.21 1.95
CA PHE A 46 4.29 6.07 1.10
C PHE A 46 5.42 5.43 1.90
N SER A 47 5.90 4.27 1.43
CA SER A 47 6.96 3.50 2.06
C SER A 47 8.07 3.20 1.05
N PHE A 48 9.19 2.67 1.54
CA PHE A 48 10.31 2.25 0.71
C PHE A 48 10.64 0.80 1.01
N ALA A 49 10.75 -0.03 -0.02
CA ALA A 49 11.03 -1.45 0.16
C ALA A 49 12.50 -1.80 0.42
N ASN A 50 13.39 -0.81 0.43
CA ASN A 50 14.82 -0.96 0.72
C ASN A 50 15.32 -0.17 1.93
N ILE A 51 14.43 0.42 2.74
CA ILE A 51 14.82 0.98 4.04
C ILE A 51 14.80 -0.16 5.06
N SER A 52 15.90 -0.32 5.80
CA SER A 52 16.07 -1.40 6.79
C SER A 52 14.93 -1.43 7.81
N ASP A 53 14.47 -2.63 8.16
CA ASP A 53 13.41 -2.90 9.15
C ASP A 53 13.64 -2.18 10.51
N GLU A 54 14.88 -1.81 10.83
CA GLU A 54 15.26 -1.09 12.06
C GLU A 54 14.81 0.39 12.10
N SER A 55 14.32 0.96 10.99
CA SER A 55 13.94 2.38 10.89
C SER A 55 12.45 2.63 10.61
N ASP A 56 11.62 1.60 10.41
CA ASP A 56 10.18 1.80 10.14
C ASP A 56 9.31 1.78 11.40
N ASP A 57 9.68 2.66 12.35
CA ASP A 57 8.88 2.99 13.53
C ASP A 57 7.46 3.45 13.15
N PHE A 58 7.30 3.96 11.93
CA PHE A 58 6.02 4.48 11.44
C PHE A 58 5.06 3.36 11.06
N GLY A 59 5.49 2.35 10.30
CA GLY A 59 4.65 1.22 9.92
C GLY A 59 4.04 0.50 11.13
N VAL A 60 4.84 0.28 12.18
CA VAL A 60 4.38 -0.31 13.45
C VAL A 60 3.32 0.58 14.13
N ARG A 61 3.59 1.89 14.25
CA ARG A 61 2.63 2.83 14.86
C ARG A 61 1.36 2.98 14.03
N LEU A 62 1.46 2.91 12.71
CA LEU A 62 0.31 2.97 11.81
C LEU A 62 -0.58 1.75 11.99
N GLU A 63 -0.02 0.56 12.17
CA GLU A 63 -0.81 -0.64 12.50
C GLU A 63 -1.56 -0.47 13.83
N ASP A 64 -0.90 0.09 14.86
CA ASP A 64 -1.54 0.33 16.15
C ASP A 64 -2.69 1.33 16.03
N VAL A 65 -2.51 2.40 15.26
CA VAL A 65 -3.59 3.36 14.97
C VAL A 65 -4.70 2.68 14.19
N TYR A 66 -4.36 1.93 13.13
CA TYR A 66 -5.31 1.22 12.28
C TYR A 66 -6.23 0.33 13.12
N LYS A 67 -5.67 -0.50 14.01
CA LYS A 67 -6.41 -1.38 14.94
C LYS A 67 -7.35 -0.60 15.85
N LYS A 68 -6.93 0.56 16.36
CA LYS A 68 -7.73 1.38 17.30
C LYS A 68 -8.91 2.08 16.64
N VAL A 69 -8.81 2.42 15.36
CA VAL A 69 -9.81 3.25 14.66
C VAL A 69 -10.65 2.48 13.64
N GLN A 70 -10.48 1.16 13.53
CA GLN A 70 -11.34 0.34 12.66
C GLN A 70 -12.83 0.51 13.01
N PRO A 71 -13.73 0.50 12.01
CA PRO A 71 -13.49 0.36 10.58
C PRO A 71 -13.24 1.69 9.84
N ARG A 72 -12.99 2.79 10.55
CA ARG A 72 -13.02 4.15 10.01
C ARG A 72 -11.79 4.57 9.21
N LEU A 73 -10.74 3.75 9.17
CA LEU A 73 -9.54 3.99 8.38
C LEU A 73 -9.31 2.82 7.44
N LYS A 74 -9.11 3.13 6.15
CA LYS A 74 -8.50 2.23 5.16
C LYS A 74 -7.14 2.81 4.81
N VAL A 75 -6.16 1.95 4.56
CA VAL A 75 -4.83 2.38 4.13
C VAL A 75 -4.53 1.74 2.77
N VAL A 76 -3.95 2.53 1.88
CA VAL A 76 -3.31 2.05 0.66
C VAL A 76 -1.83 2.42 0.73
N GLU A 77 -0.99 1.41 0.74
CA GLU A 77 0.46 1.57 0.73
C GLU A 77 0.97 1.73 -0.71
N VAL A 78 1.73 2.79 -0.94
CA VAL A 78 2.45 3.04 -2.18
C VAL A 78 3.92 2.76 -1.89
N VAL A 79 4.33 1.53 -2.19
CA VAL A 79 5.70 1.08 -1.97
C VAL A 79 6.58 1.58 -3.12
N LEU A 80 7.55 2.42 -2.76
CA LEU A 80 8.53 3.03 -3.64
C LEU A 80 9.88 2.33 -3.57
N TRP A 81 10.73 2.58 -4.56
CA TRP A 81 12.14 2.20 -4.54
C TRP A 81 13.00 3.43 -4.50
N ALA A 82 13.82 3.58 -3.47
CA ALA A 82 14.85 4.60 -3.48
C ALA A 82 16.03 4.09 -4.33
N HIS A 83 16.54 4.89 -5.26
CA HIS A 83 17.77 4.58 -6.02
C HIS A 83 18.99 4.72 -5.10
N VAL A 84 19.16 3.82 -4.13
CA VAL A 84 20.23 3.89 -3.14
C VAL A 84 21.37 2.96 -3.53
N GLY A 85 22.08 3.24 -4.61
CA GLY A 85 23.42 2.69 -4.90
C GLY A 85 23.62 1.16 -4.92
N THR A 86 22.60 0.35 -4.63
CA THR A 86 22.65 -1.11 -4.54
C THR A 86 22.20 -1.71 -5.88
N PRO A 87 22.95 -2.67 -6.43
CA PRO A 87 22.57 -3.36 -7.66
C PRO A 87 21.52 -4.43 -7.36
N GLU A 88 20.37 -4.03 -6.81
CA GLU A 88 19.23 -4.93 -6.64
C GLU A 88 18.55 -5.10 -7.98
N GLY A 89 18.44 -6.35 -8.45
CA GLY A 89 17.69 -6.70 -9.64
C GLY A 89 16.18 -6.68 -9.39
N PRO A 90 15.36 -6.84 -10.45
CA PRO A 90 13.90 -6.84 -10.33
C PRO A 90 13.35 -7.85 -9.30
N VAL A 91 14.02 -9.00 -9.14
CA VAL A 91 13.61 -10.08 -8.24
C VAL A 91 13.78 -9.68 -6.79
N GLU A 92 14.93 -9.10 -6.43
CA GLU A 92 15.20 -8.61 -5.08
C GLU A 92 14.23 -7.48 -4.72
N ARG A 93 13.88 -6.63 -5.70
CA ARG A 93 12.93 -5.55 -5.49
C ARG A 93 11.52 -6.05 -5.21
N GLU A 94 11.06 -7.02 -5.99
CA GLU A 94 9.75 -7.63 -5.75
C GLU A 94 9.71 -8.37 -4.41
N ALA A 95 10.81 -9.02 -4.01
CA ALA A 95 10.91 -9.66 -2.70
C ALA A 95 10.85 -8.64 -1.55
N GLY A 96 11.51 -7.49 -1.68
CA GLY A 96 11.41 -6.38 -0.72
C GLY A 96 9.98 -5.87 -0.62
N PHE A 97 9.33 -5.62 -1.75
CA PHE A 97 7.91 -5.24 -1.80
C PHE A 97 7.00 -6.23 -1.08
N ARG A 98 7.17 -7.53 -1.31
CA ARG A 98 6.36 -8.56 -0.62
C ARG A 98 6.60 -8.53 0.88
N ARG A 99 7.85 -8.32 1.31
CA ARG A 99 8.22 -8.27 2.73
C ARG A 99 7.52 -7.12 3.45
N THR A 100 7.47 -5.92 2.86
CA THR A 100 6.81 -4.77 3.51
C THR A 100 5.32 -4.99 3.73
N LEU A 101 4.67 -5.75 2.84
CA LEU A 101 3.24 -6.02 2.90
C LEU A 101 2.84 -7.24 3.72
N THR A 102 3.76 -8.17 3.96
CA THR A 102 3.42 -9.46 4.60
C THR A 102 2.82 -9.23 5.98
N GLY A 103 1.60 -9.73 6.19
CA GLY A 103 0.89 -9.60 7.47
C GLY A 103 0.30 -8.21 7.74
N LYS A 104 0.46 -7.23 6.82
CA LYS A 104 -0.14 -5.91 6.97
C LYS A 104 -1.64 -5.95 6.69
N PRO A 105 -2.46 -5.21 7.46
CA PRO A 105 -3.92 -5.30 7.36
C PRO A 105 -4.51 -4.38 6.27
N TRP A 106 -3.67 -3.82 5.40
CA TRP A 106 -4.01 -2.81 4.41
C TRP A 106 -3.70 -3.26 2.98
N PHE A 107 -4.10 -2.44 2.02
CA PHE A 107 -3.87 -2.69 0.59
C PHE A 107 -2.60 -2.00 0.12
N ALA A 108 -2.15 -2.33 -1.09
CA ALA A 108 -1.08 -1.64 -1.77
C ALA A 108 -1.30 -1.54 -3.27
N VAL A 109 -0.70 -0.51 -3.88
CA VAL A 109 -0.62 -0.42 -5.34
C VAL A 109 0.30 -1.54 -5.86
N PRO A 110 -0.10 -2.29 -6.91
CA PRO A 110 0.70 -3.41 -7.43
C PRO A 110 2.14 -3.03 -7.73
N PHE A 111 3.09 -3.93 -7.46
CA PHE A 111 4.52 -3.68 -7.63
C PHE A 111 4.86 -3.14 -9.03
N HIS A 112 4.31 -3.77 -10.07
CA HIS A 112 4.56 -3.44 -11.48
C HIS A 112 3.77 -2.23 -12.01
N ASP A 113 2.83 -1.66 -11.26
CA ASP A 113 2.04 -0.51 -11.71
C ASP A 113 2.80 0.81 -11.46
N VAL A 114 3.87 1.00 -12.23
CA VAL A 114 4.75 2.17 -12.13
C VAL A 114 4.01 3.44 -12.54
N ASP A 115 3.16 3.37 -13.57
CA ASP A 115 2.43 4.54 -14.08
C ASP A 115 1.50 5.12 -13.02
N THR A 116 0.77 4.27 -12.29
CA THR A 116 -0.08 4.72 -11.19
C THR A 116 0.77 5.33 -10.08
N LYS A 117 1.86 4.67 -9.67
CA LYS A 117 2.75 5.18 -8.63
C LYS A 117 3.33 6.55 -8.97
N VAL A 118 3.75 6.76 -10.23
CA VAL A 118 4.24 8.05 -10.71
C VAL A 118 3.13 9.10 -10.62
N ARG A 119 1.92 8.80 -11.09
CA ARG A 119 0.78 9.74 -11.01
C ARG A 119 0.40 10.14 -9.58
N THR A 120 0.55 9.25 -8.60
CA THR A 120 0.22 9.56 -7.20
C THR A 120 1.25 10.51 -6.54
N LEU A 121 2.45 10.66 -7.12
CA LEU A 121 3.54 11.48 -6.58
C LEU A 121 3.61 12.91 -7.13
N VAL A 122 2.80 13.26 -8.14
CA VAL A 122 2.79 14.58 -8.82
C VAL A 122 1.44 15.27 -8.64
#